data_AF-A0A7N9CFN7-F1
#
_entry.id   AF-A0A7N9CFN7-F1
#
_cell.length_a   1.000
_cell.length_b   1.000
_cell.length_c   1.000
_cell.angle_alpha   90.00
_cell.angle_beta   90.00
_cell.angle_gamma   90.00
#
_symmetry.space_group_name_H-M   'P 1'
#
loop_
_entity.id
_entity.type
_entity.pdbx_description
1 polymer ?
#
loop_
_entity_poly.entity_id
_entity_poly.type
_entity_poly.pdbx_seq_one_letter_code
_entity_poly.pdbx_strand_id
1 'polypeptide(L)'
;MATRSCREKAQKLNEQHQLILSKLLREEDNKYCADCEAKGPRWASWNIGVFICIRCAGIHRNLGVHISRVKSVNLDQWTAEQIQCMQDMGNTKARLLYEANLPENFRRPQTDHEDRILETTAAITLLLNKGLFALCQALTMAFYVLFFFF
;
A
#
# COMPACT_ATOMS: atom_id res chain seq x y z
N MET A 1 -11.95 13.19 -30.78
CA MET A 1 -12.01 11.71 -30.76
C MET A 1 -10.59 11.15 -30.85
N ALA A 2 -10.19 10.23 -29.98
CA ALA A 2 -8.87 9.59 -30.07
C ALA A 2 -8.75 8.76 -31.37
N THR A 3 -7.61 8.88 -32.06
CA THR A 3 -7.33 8.16 -33.30
C THR A 3 -7.28 6.63 -33.05
N ARG A 4 -7.59 5.84 -34.08
CA ARG A 4 -7.49 4.36 -34.03
C ARG A 4 -6.12 3.90 -33.52
N SER A 5 -5.04 4.51 -34.00
CA SER A 5 -3.67 4.21 -33.54
C SER A 5 -3.44 4.48 -32.05
N CYS A 6 -4.06 5.53 -31.49
CA CYS A 6 -3.95 5.82 -30.05
C CYS A 6 -4.62 4.73 -29.19
N ARG A 7 -5.77 4.20 -29.64
CA ARG A 7 -6.48 3.12 -28.95
C ARG A 7 -5.68 1.81 -28.96
N GLU A 8 -5.09 1.46 -30.10
CA GLU A 8 -4.24 0.26 -30.24
C GLU A 8 -3.00 0.33 -29.33
N LYS A 9 -2.35 1.51 -29.26
CA LYS A 9 -1.21 1.74 -28.35
C LYS A 9 -1.61 1.61 -26.89
N ALA A 10 -2.74 2.20 -26.50
CA ALA A 10 -3.25 2.13 -25.12
C ALA A 10 -3.58 0.69 -24.70
N GLN A 11 -4.17 -0.10 -25.61
CA GLN A 11 -4.47 -1.51 -25.36
C GLN A 11 -3.18 -2.32 -25.14
N LYS A 12 -2.19 -2.17 -26.02
CA LYS A 12 -0.90 -2.85 -25.89
C LYS A 12 -0.19 -2.50 -24.58
N LEU A 13 -0.24 -1.23 -24.18
CA LEU A 13 0.33 -0.79 -22.91
C LEU A 13 -0.38 -1.44 -21.72
N ASN A 14 -1.72 -1.52 -21.77
CA ASN A 14 -2.49 -2.19 -20.72
C ASN A 14 -2.14 -3.68 -20.61
N GLU A 15 -2.00 -4.39 -21.74
CA GLU A 15 -1.56 -5.79 -21.77
C GLU A 15 -0.17 -5.96 -21.14
N GLN A 16 0.77 -5.05 -21.43
CA GLN A 16 2.09 -5.03 -20.81
C GLN A 16 2.02 -4.84 -19.28
N HIS A 17 1.20 -3.90 -18.80
CA HIS A 17 1.01 -3.68 -17.37
C HIS A 17 0.45 -4.93 -16.67
N GLN A 18 -0.50 -5.62 -17.30
CA GLN A 18 -1.08 -6.86 -16.76
C GLN A 18 -0.05 -7.99 -16.65
N LEU A 19 0.85 -8.12 -17.64
CA LEU A 19 1.94 -9.10 -17.59
C LEU A 19 2.92 -8.81 -16.44
N ILE A 20 3.23 -7.53 -16.19
CA ILE A 20 4.11 -7.12 -15.08
C ILE A 20 3.47 -7.45 -13.74
N LEU A 21 2.21 -7.06 -13.55
CA LEU A 21 1.47 -7.35 -12.31
C LEU A 21 1.34 -8.86 -12.05
N SER A 22 1.09 -9.65 -13.10
CA SER A 22 1.06 -11.11 -13.02
C SER A 22 2.44 -11.69 -12.64
N LYS A 23 3.53 -11.09 -13.12
CA LYS A 23 4.89 -11.46 -12.71
C LYS A 23 5.13 -11.15 -11.24
N LEU A 24 4.77 -9.95 -10.77
CA LEU A 24 4.91 -9.57 -9.36
C LEU A 24 4.12 -10.50 -8.43
N LEU A 25 2.88 -10.85 -8.77
CA LEU A 25 2.05 -11.78 -7.99
C LEU A 25 2.61 -13.22 -7.90
N ARG A 26 3.62 -13.58 -8.70
CA ARG A 26 4.30 -14.87 -8.60
C ARG A 26 5.43 -14.89 -7.58
N GLU A 27 5.90 -13.74 -7.12
CA GLU A 27 6.90 -13.64 -6.05
C GLU A 27 6.31 -14.17 -4.73
N GLU A 28 7.13 -14.85 -3.92
CA GLU A 28 6.66 -15.59 -2.74
C GLU A 28 5.86 -14.71 -1.76
N ASP A 29 6.36 -13.53 -1.41
CA ASP A 29 5.68 -12.64 -0.46
C ASP A 29 4.41 -11.99 -1.04
N ASN A 30 4.34 -11.84 -2.37
CA ASN A 30 3.17 -11.27 -3.05
C ASN A 30 2.03 -12.29 -3.21
N LYS A 31 2.26 -13.59 -2.93
CA LYS A 31 1.20 -14.61 -2.92
C LYS A 31 0.25 -14.47 -1.73
N TYR A 32 0.61 -13.66 -0.74
CA TYR A 32 -0.15 -13.46 0.49
C TYR A 32 -0.49 -11.98 0.67
N CYS A 33 -1.63 -11.71 1.27
CA CYS A 33 -2.05 -10.36 1.61
C CYS A 33 -1.05 -9.73 2.59
N ALA A 34 -0.64 -8.48 2.31
CA ALA A 34 0.28 -7.73 3.16
C ALA A 34 -0.26 -7.42 4.56
N ASP A 35 -1.57 -7.49 4.82
CA ASP A 35 -2.11 -7.21 6.16
C ASP A 35 -2.48 -8.48 6.94
N CYS A 36 -3.19 -9.42 6.29
CA CYS A 36 -3.83 -10.55 6.94
C CYS A 36 -3.36 -11.93 6.44
N GLU A 37 -2.33 -11.97 5.58
CA GLU A 37 -1.77 -13.21 5.01
C GLU A 37 -2.78 -14.09 4.23
N ALA A 38 -3.95 -13.55 3.87
CA ALA A 38 -4.87 -14.25 2.98
C ALA A 38 -4.20 -14.56 1.62
N LYS A 39 -4.33 -15.80 1.16
CA LYS A 39 -3.72 -16.26 -0.10
C LYS A 39 -4.35 -15.57 -1.32
N GLY A 40 -3.52 -15.32 -2.33
CA GLY A 40 -3.92 -14.84 -3.64
C GLY A 40 -4.53 -13.43 -3.62
N PRO A 41 -3.81 -12.40 -3.14
CA PRO A 41 -4.31 -11.03 -3.22
C PRO A 41 -4.57 -10.63 -4.68
N ARG A 42 -5.71 -9.96 -4.91
CA ARG A 42 -6.18 -9.48 -6.22
C ARG A 42 -6.38 -7.97 -6.27
N TRP A 43 -6.01 -7.30 -5.18
CA TRP A 43 -6.06 -5.87 -5.01
C TRP A 43 -4.68 -5.37 -4.60
N ALA A 44 -4.41 -4.10 -4.84
CA ALA A 44 -3.15 -3.49 -4.47
C ALA A 44 -3.38 -2.05 -4.04
N SER A 45 -2.62 -1.61 -3.02
CA SER A 45 -2.47 -0.19 -2.71
C SER A 45 -1.20 0.30 -3.41
N TRP A 46 -1.36 1.04 -4.50
CA TRP A 46 -0.24 1.34 -5.41
C TRP A 46 0.68 2.44 -4.90
N ASN A 47 0.16 3.38 -4.08
CA ASN A 47 0.99 4.42 -3.48
C ASN A 47 1.84 3.89 -2.32
N ILE A 48 1.34 2.86 -1.62
CA ILE A 48 2.07 2.15 -0.57
C ILE A 48 2.98 1.08 -1.18
N GLY A 49 2.56 0.48 -2.29
CA GLY A 49 3.29 -0.53 -3.05
C GLY A 49 3.06 -1.97 -2.56
N VAL A 50 1.85 -2.29 -2.08
CA VAL A 50 1.53 -3.61 -1.48
C VAL A 50 0.34 -4.30 -2.16
N PHE A 51 0.37 -5.63 -2.19
CA PHE A 51 -0.73 -6.49 -2.61
C PHE A 51 -1.57 -6.94 -1.42
N ILE A 52 -2.88 -6.75 -1.53
CA ILE A 52 -3.86 -6.97 -0.46
C ILE A 52 -5.08 -7.75 -0.96
N CYS A 53 -5.79 -8.40 -0.03
CA CYS A 53 -7.04 -9.08 -0.34
C CYS A 53 -8.21 -8.10 -0.45
N ILE A 54 -9.37 -8.56 -0.92
CA ILE A 54 -10.56 -7.71 -1.11
C ILE A 54 -11.07 -7.07 0.19
N ARG A 55 -10.94 -7.76 1.34
CA ARG A 55 -11.36 -7.23 2.64
C ARG A 55 -10.44 -6.10 3.11
N CYS A 56 -9.13 -6.33 3.08
CA CYS A 56 -8.13 -5.30 3.38
C CYS A 56 -8.23 -4.12 2.41
N ALA A 57 -8.53 -4.37 1.14
CA ALA A 57 -8.84 -3.31 0.18
C ALA A 57 -10.04 -2.45 0.60
N GLY A 58 -11.05 -3.01 1.27
CA GLY A 58 -12.14 -2.25 1.90
C GLY A 58 -11.65 -1.34 3.02
N ILE A 59 -10.83 -1.88 3.92
CA ILE A 59 -10.24 -1.12 5.04
C ILE A 59 -9.36 0.02 4.55
N HIS A 60 -8.49 -0.26 3.58
CA HIS A 60 -7.64 0.77 2.95
C HIS A 60 -8.44 1.89 2.27
N ARG A 61 -9.68 1.64 1.81
CA ARG A 61 -10.55 2.70 1.29
C ARG A 61 -11.09 3.58 2.41
N ASN A 62 -11.39 3.02 3.57
CA ASN A 62 -11.90 3.75 4.73
C ASN A 62 -10.84 4.71 5.32
N LEU A 63 -9.55 4.43 5.12
CA LEU A 63 -8.45 5.35 5.49
C LEU A 63 -8.45 6.63 4.63
N GLY A 64 -9.02 6.57 3.43
CA GLY A 64 -9.07 7.70 2.50
C GLY A 64 -7.87 7.77 1.55
N VAL A 65 -8.10 8.44 0.42
CA VAL A 65 -7.19 8.49 -0.75
C VAL A 65 -5.87 9.23 -0.53
N HIS A 66 -5.77 9.99 0.56
CA HIS A 66 -4.56 10.69 0.98
C HIS A 66 -3.59 9.75 1.71
N ILE A 67 -4.08 8.64 2.24
CA ILE A 67 -3.29 7.60 2.91
C ILE A 67 -3.06 6.41 1.98
N SER A 68 -4.14 5.85 1.42
CA SER A 68 -4.06 4.65 0.60
C SER A 68 -4.94 4.75 -0.64
N ARG A 69 -4.36 4.40 -1.79
CA ARG A 69 -5.00 4.41 -3.10
C ARG A 69 -5.05 3.00 -3.64
N VAL A 70 -6.23 2.40 -3.55
CA VAL A 70 -6.47 1.00 -3.86
C VAL A 70 -6.93 0.83 -5.30
N LYS A 71 -6.39 -0.16 -6.00
CA LYS A 71 -6.82 -0.62 -7.32
C LYS A 71 -6.92 -2.14 -7.37
N SER A 72 -7.84 -2.65 -8.17
CA SER A 72 -7.87 -4.05 -8.60
C SER A 72 -6.72 -4.29 -9.55
N VAL A 73 -6.05 -5.43 -9.37
CA VAL A 73 -4.94 -5.82 -10.26
C VAL A 73 -5.46 -6.03 -11.69
N ASN A 74 -6.61 -6.68 -11.84
CA ASN A 74 -7.12 -7.11 -13.14
C ASN A 74 -8.26 -6.24 -13.69
N LEU A 75 -9.02 -5.58 -12.83
CA LEU A 75 -10.25 -4.85 -13.24
C LEU A 75 -10.01 -3.36 -13.49
N ASP A 76 -8.98 -2.78 -12.88
CA ASP A 76 -8.67 -1.35 -13.02
C ASP A 76 -7.58 -1.10 -14.07
N GLN A 77 -7.62 0.08 -14.68
CA GLN A 77 -6.53 0.54 -15.54
C GLN A 77 -5.37 1.06 -14.70
N TRP A 78 -4.14 0.75 -15.13
CA TRP A 78 -2.91 1.15 -14.46
C TRP A 78 -2.10 2.10 -15.34
N THR A 79 -1.50 3.12 -14.71
CA THR A 79 -0.51 3.97 -15.38
C THR A 79 0.89 3.42 -15.16
N ALA A 80 1.85 3.83 -16.00
CA ALA A 80 3.23 3.35 -15.91
C ALA A 80 3.86 3.68 -14.54
N GLU A 81 3.56 4.86 -13.99
CA GLU A 81 4.05 5.30 -12.69
C GLU A 81 3.53 4.40 -11.56
N GLN A 82 2.26 4.00 -11.64
CA GLN A 82 1.65 3.11 -10.65
C GLN A 82 2.25 1.71 -10.70
N ILE A 83 2.55 1.21 -11.90
CA ILE A 83 3.26 -0.05 -12.09
C ILE A 83 4.66 0.03 -11.50
N GLN A 84 5.38 1.13 -11.76
CA GLN A 84 6.71 1.36 -11.21
C GLN A 84 6.69 1.35 -9.67
N CYS A 85 5.72 2.01 -9.03
CA CYS A 85 5.57 1.95 -7.57
C CYS A 85 5.42 0.52 -7.04
N MET A 86 4.68 -0.34 -7.75
CA MET A 86 4.52 -1.75 -7.35
C MET A 86 5.81 -2.56 -7.54
N GLN A 87 6.61 -2.26 -8.57
CA GLN A 87 7.90 -2.92 -8.80
C GLN A 87 8.97 -2.46 -7.80
N ASP A 88 8.95 -1.18 -7.43
CA ASP A 88 9.93 -0.59 -6.52
C ASP A 88 9.74 -1.03 -5.08
N MET A 89 8.52 -1.40 -4.69
CA MET A 89 8.18 -1.85 -3.34
C MET A 89 7.88 -3.36 -3.29
N GLY A 90 6.64 -3.77 -3.55
CA GLY A 90 6.18 -5.14 -3.36
C GLY A 90 6.11 -5.53 -1.87
N ASN A 91 5.49 -6.68 -1.59
CA ASN A 91 5.27 -7.11 -0.20
C ASN A 91 6.57 -7.44 0.53
N THR A 92 7.62 -7.91 -0.17
CA THR A 92 8.93 -8.18 0.42
C THR A 92 9.53 -6.93 1.07
N LYS A 93 9.64 -5.83 0.31
CA LYS A 93 10.22 -4.59 0.84
C LYS A 93 9.28 -3.91 1.82
N ALA A 94 7.97 -3.96 1.55
CA ALA A 94 6.96 -3.45 2.47
C ALA A 94 7.06 -4.12 3.84
N ARG A 95 7.25 -5.45 3.90
CA ARG A 95 7.48 -6.18 5.15
C ARG A 95 8.72 -5.68 5.87
N LEU A 96 9.85 -5.57 5.17
CA LEU A 96 11.09 -5.07 5.76
C LEU A 96 10.98 -3.62 6.27
N LEU A 97 10.19 -2.77 5.60
CA LEU A 97 10.07 -1.36 5.94
C LEU A 97 9.02 -1.11 7.02
N TYR A 98 7.81 -1.63 6.83
CA TYR A 98 6.65 -1.36 7.67
C TYR A 98 6.57 -2.27 8.89
N GLU A 99 7.19 -3.45 8.84
CA GLU A 99 7.15 -4.42 9.94
C GLU A 99 8.46 -4.49 10.72
N ALA A 100 9.48 -3.71 10.34
CA ALA A 100 10.79 -3.68 11.02
C ALA A 100 10.71 -3.40 12.53
N ASN A 101 9.72 -2.63 12.96
CA ASN A 101 9.56 -2.20 14.35
C ASN A 101 8.37 -2.88 15.05
N LEU A 102 7.80 -3.94 14.46
CA LEU A 102 6.74 -4.68 15.14
C LEU A 102 7.34 -5.52 16.28
N PRO A 103 6.60 -5.66 17.40
CA PRO A 103 7.08 -6.48 18.51
C PRO A 103 7.20 -7.95 18.09
N GLU A 104 8.13 -8.68 18.70
CA GLU A 104 8.47 -10.06 18.30
C GLU A 104 7.30 -11.05 18.43
N ASN A 105 6.33 -10.74 19.30
CA ASN A 105 5.11 -11.51 19.49
C ASN A 105 3.93 -11.01 18.62
N PHE A 106 4.17 -10.09 17.67
CA PHE A 106 3.14 -9.61 16.77
C PHE A 106 2.61 -10.77 15.92
N ARG A 107 1.29 -10.96 15.96
CA ARG A 107 0.60 -11.89 15.06
C ARG A 107 -0.33 -11.09 14.17
N ARG A 108 -0.21 -11.31 12.87
CA ARG A 108 -1.13 -10.72 11.91
C ARG A 108 -2.56 -11.14 12.23
N PRO A 109 -3.51 -10.22 12.17
CA PRO A 109 -4.91 -10.53 12.39
C PRO A 109 -5.42 -11.48 11.31
N GLN A 110 -6.25 -12.42 11.74
CA GLN A 110 -7.00 -13.25 10.82
C GLN A 110 -8.09 -12.42 10.12
N THR A 111 -8.57 -12.96 9.02
CA THR A 111 -9.36 -12.21 8.03
C THR A 111 -10.76 -11.76 8.47
N ASP A 112 -11.16 -12.13 9.68
CA ASP A 112 -12.45 -11.90 10.32
C ASP A 112 -12.43 -10.73 11.32
N HIS A 113 -11.26 -10.22 11.68
CA HIS A 113 -11.12 -9.16 12.67
C HIS A 113 -10.77 -7.81 12.02
N GLU A 114 -11.78 -7.11 11.49
CA GLU A 114 -11.62 -5.81 10.82
C GLU A 114 -10.91 -4.77 11.69
N ASP A 115 -11.26 -4.67 12.98
CA ASP A 115 -10.65 -3.70 13.92
C ASP A 115 -9.14 -3.91 14.08
N ARG A 116 -8.69 -5.17 14.17
CA ARG A 116 -7.26 -5.51 14.29
C ARG A 116 -6.52 -5.34 12.98
N ILE A 117 -7.18 -5.58 11.85
CA ILE A 117 -6.61 -5.28 10.53
C ILE A 117 -6.43 -3.76 10.40
N LEU A 118 -7.37 -2.95 10.90
CA LEU A 118 -7.25 -1.50 10.92
C LEU A 118 -6.04 -1.02 11.73
N GLU A 119 -5.75 -1.63 12.89
CA GLU A 119 -4.53 -1.37 13.67
C GLU A 119 -3.26 -1.74 12.89
N THR A 120 -3.28 -2.86 12.17
CA THR A 120 -2.13 -3.34 11.38
C THR A 120 -1.87 -2.43 10.17
N THR A 121 -2.92 -2.08 9.45
CA THR A 121 -2.86 -1.13 8.32
C THR A 121 -2.52 0.29 8.80
N ALA A 122 -2.99 0.69 9.99
CA ALA A 122 -2.59 1.93 10.65
C ALA A 122 -1.10 1.92 11.01
N ALA A 123 -0.55 0.82 11.54
CA ALA A 123 0.89 0.69 11.81
C ALA A 123 1.72 0.82 10.52
N ILE A 124 1.28 0.17 9.43
CA ILE A 124 1.91 0.26 8.10
C ILE A 124 1.88 1.70 7.56
N THR A 125 0.76 2.41 7.72
CA THR A 125 0.57 3.79 7.21
C THR A 125 1.16 4.87 8.14
N LEU A 126 1.27 4.62 9.44
CA LEU A 126 1.95 5.51 10.39
C LEU A 126 3.45 5.60 10.11
N LEU A 127 4.08 4.53 9.62
CA LEU A 127 5.50 4.55 9.22
C LEU A 127 5.76 5.39 7.96
N LEU A 128 4.82 5.41 7.00
CA LEU A 128 4.86 6.37 5.88
C LEU A 128 4.76 7.82 6.37
N ASN A 129 3.97 8.05 7.42
CA ASN A 129 3.88 9.34 8.06
C ASN A 129 5.03 9.64 9.03
N LYS A 130 5.87 8.70 9.49
CA LYS A 130 6.97 9.00 10.44
C LYS A 130 8.01 9.96 9.87
N GLY A 131 8.15 10.08 8.55
CA GLY A 131 8.92 11.16 7.93
C GLY A 131 8.31 12.56 8.19
N LEU A 132 6.99 12.65 8.30
CA LEU A 132 6.23 13.88 8.56
C LEU A 132 5.89 14.07 10.05
N PHE A 133 5.72 12.98 10.82
CA PHE A 133 5.46 12.98 12.25
C PHE A 133 6.72 13.26 13.06
N ALA A 134 7.93 12.89 12.58
CA ALA A 134 9.17 13.37 13.18
C ALA A 134 9.31 14.90 13.01
N LEU A 135 8.90 15.46 11.86
CA LEU A 135 8.84 16.91 11.64
C LEU A 135 7.72 17.58 12.46
N CYS A 136 6.55 16.95 12.57
CA CYS A 136 5.41 17.48 13.30
C CYS A 136 5.59 17.37 14.83
N GLN A 137 6.21 16.30 15.34
CA GLN A 137 6.65 16.18 16.74
C GLN A 137 7.80 17.13 17.04
N ALA A 138 8.76 17.32 16.14
CA ALA A 138 9.81 18.33 16.31
C ALA A 138 9.22 19.76 16.36
N LEU A 139 8.23 20.07 15.52
CA LEU A 139 7.56 21.38 15.53
C LEU A 139 6.64 21.57 16.75
N THR A 140 5.87 20.56 17.16
CA THR A 140 5.01 20.66 18.36
C THR A 140 5.83 20.69 19.66
N MET A 141 6.97 20.00 19.74
CA MET A 141 7.92 20.15 20.85
C MET A 141 8.61 21.52 20.84
N ALA A 142 8.92 22.08 19.67
CA ALA A 142 9.46 23.45 19.58
C ALA A 142 8.43 24.51 20.05
N PHE A 143 7.14 24.32 19.77
CA PHE A 143 6.08 25.19 20.27
C PHE A 143 5.81 25.01 21.77
N TYR A 144 5.90 23.79 22.32
CA TYR A 144 5.73 23.56 23.76
C TYR A 144 6.89 24.13 24.60
N VAL A 145 8.13 24.08 24.11
CA VAL A 145 9.29 24.64 24.83
C VAL A 145 9.31 26.19 24.79
N LEU A 146 8.77 26.82 23.74
CA LEU A 146 8.62 28.27 23.67
C LEU A 146 7.46 28.83 24.51
N PHE A 147 6.47 28.00 24.88
CA PHE A 147 5.28 28.44 25.64
C PHE A 147 5.35 28.09 27.14
N PHE A 148 6.37 27.36 27.60
CA PHE A 148 6.58 27.01 29.02
C PHE A 148 7.76 27.74 29.69
N PHE A 149 8.39 28.70 28.99
CA PHE A 149 9.48 29.52 29.52
C PHE A 149 9.23 31.05 29.45
N PHE A 150 7.97 31.48 29.33
CA PHE A 150 7.54 32.84 29.64
C PHE A 150 6.22 32.83 30.42
#